data_AF-A0A660ZXD4-F1
#
_entry.id   AF-A0A660ZXD4-F1
#
_cell.length_a   1.000
_cell.length_b   1.000
_cell.length_c   1.000
_cell.angle_alpha   90.00
_cell.angle_beta   90.00
_cell.angle_gamma   90.00
#
_symmetry.space_group_name_H-M   'P 1'
#
loop_
_entity.id
_entity.type
_entity.pdbx_description
1 polymer ?
#
loop_
_entity_poly.entity_id
_entity_poly.type
_entity_poly.pdbx_seq_one_letter_code
_entity_poly.pdbx_strand_id
1 'polypeptide(L)'
;MVAVLLSGAVAQAATNVVGVGDGGYSETGSWADAGAVAFDVVPGPSTVAPLPFLETFEVADGVATGPINGQNGWISVGGSADVQSGIVQTNSQALQMQNTQVSHDLSSEGSSMWLHFQARCTGIPDSTPTIPANTTLSFFVNTNLNLVVYSNTIPVELSVQVPTNAWIRFDIYCDYDDLYWDLSMDGTNVAAGLPLYSTNSQLASMAIGSGSSSPVYVDQIDVADTEQTASGLPDSDNDEIPDWWEQKYFGGVTNVVAGDPSGNDGLSYLETYITGISPTMFDPFVV
;
A
#
# COMPACT_ATOMS: atom_id res chain seq x y z
N MET A 1 12.08 -6.42 -5.17
CA MET A 1 10.65 -6.68 -5.41
C MET A 1 9.87 -5.78 -4.49
N VAL A 2 8.90 -5.02 -4.96
CA VAL A 2 7.88 -4.40 -4.09
C VAL A 2 6.61 -5.15 -4.41
N ALA A 3 6.02 -5.81 -3.42
CA ALA A 3 4.66 -6.32 -3.50
C ALA A 3 3.84 -5.58 -2.44
N VAL A 4 2.81 -4.87 -2.87
CA VAL A 4 1.84 -4.30 -1.95
C VAL A 4 0.66 -5.27 -1.85
N LEU A 5 0.31 -5.58 -0.61
CA LEU A 5 -0.79 -6.45 -0.25
C LEU A 5 -1.68 -5.67 0.69
N LEU A 6 -2.89 -5.32 0.25
CA LEU A 6 -3.92 -4.83 1.15
C LEU A 6 -4.87 -5.98 1.46
N SER A 7 -5.21 -6.17 2.73
CA SER A 7 -6.09 -7.25 3.15
C SER A 7 -7.21 -6.72 4.03
N GLY A 8 -8.40 -7.33 3.90
CA GLY A 8 -9.60 -6.94 4.65
C GLY A 8 -9.91 -7.83 5.84
N ALA A 9 -9.01 -8.74 6.20
CA ALA A 9 -9.03 -9.45 7.46
C ALA A 9 -7.63 -9.37 8.05
N VAL A 10 -7.51 -8.91 9.31
CA VAL A 10 -6.24 -8.89 10.05
C VAL A 10 -5.58 -10.25 9.83
N ALA A 11 -4.43 -10.25 9.15
CA ALA A 11 -3.60 -11.43 9.10
C ALA A 11 -3.11 -11.64 10.54
N GLN A 12 -3.89 -12.35 11.37
CA GLN A 12 -3.34 -12.92 12.57
C GLN A 12 -2.15 -13.76 12.11
N ALA A 13 -0.95 -13.27 12.38
CA ALA A 13 0.24 -14.06 12.25
C ALA A 13 -0.06 -15.37 12.97
N ALA A 14 -0.07 -16.48 12.22
CA ALA A 14 -0.35 -17.79 12.76
C ALA A 14 0.67 -18.06 13.87
N THR A 15 0.26 -17.89 15.12
CA THR A 15 1.04 -18.29 16.27
C THR A 15 0.92 -19.81 16.32
N ASN A 16 1.94 -20.47 15.80
CA ASN A 16 2.08 -21.91 15.97
C ASN A 16 2.41 -22.17 17.45
N VAL A 17 1.38 -22.30 18.27
CA VAL A 17 1.51 -22.76 19.65
C VAL A 17 1.76 -24.27 19.59
N VAL A 18 3.03 -24.67 19.64
CA VAL A 18 3.38 -26.08 19.85
C VAL A 18 3.18 -26.38 21.33
N GLY A 19 2.13 -27.14 21.64
CA GLY A 19 1.96 -27.76 22.95
C GLY A 19 3.14 -28.69 23.24
N VAL A 20 3.77 -28.50 24.39
CA VAL A 20 4.89 -29.34 24.85
C VAL A 20 4.34 -30.72 25.23
N GLY A 21 4.52 -31.69 24.34
CA GLY A 21 4.47 -33.12 24.65
C GLY A 21 5.88 -33.61 24.89
N ASP A 22 6.13 -34.13 26.09
CA ASP A 22 7.36 -34.80 26.48
C ASP A 22 7.50 -36.15 25.75
N GLY A 23 8.69 -36.42 25.21
CA GLY A 23 9.17 -37.77 24.93
C GLY A 23 9.31 -38.22 23.46
N GLY A 24 10.56 -38.27 22.98
CA GLY A 24 11.08 -39.49 22.34
C GLY A 24 11.22 -39.55 20.81
N TYR A 25 12.45 -39.31 20.35
CA TYR A 25 13.17 -39.91 19.20
C TYR A 25 12.68 -39.78 17.73
N SER A 26 13.62 -39.21 16.94
CA SER A 26 14.17 -39.68 15.64
C SER A 26 13.95 -38.77 14.42
N GLU A 27 15.03 -38.67 13.64
CA GLU A 27 15.48 -37.60 12.76
C GLU A 27 14.68 -37.40 11.45
N THR A 28 14.57 -36.15 10.96
CA THR A 28 15.25 -35.61 9.75
C THR A 28 14.61 -34.28 9.31
N GLY A 29 15.35 -33.17 9.40
CA GLY A 29 14.92 -31.86 8.91
C GLY A 29 15.66 -30.70 9.59
N SER A 30 16.82 -30.33 9.05
CA SER A 30 17.71 -29.30 9.57
C SER A 30 17.12 -27.89 9.42
N TRP A 31 16.88 -27.21 10.55
CA TRP A 31 17.33 -25.84 10.83
C TRP A 31 17.71 -25.75 12.32
N ALA A 32 18.99 -25.97 12.61
CA ALA A 32 19.75 -25.64 13.82
C ALA A 32 19.11 -25.82 15.22
N ASP A 33 19.42 -26.94 15.87
CA ASP A 33 19.52 -27.05 17.33
C ASP A 33 20.71 -26.22 17.86
N ALA A 34 20.46 -25.36 18.86
CA ALA A 34 21.14 -25.35 20.17
C ALA A 34 21.04 -23.99 20.89
N GLY A 35 20.18 -23.92 21.90
CA GLY A 35 20.46 -23.26 23.18
C GLY A 35 20.67 -21.73 23.22
N ALA A 36 19.57 -20.98 23.32
CA ALA A 36 19.52 -19.79 24.16
C ALA A 36 18.08 -19.56 24.65
N VAL A 37 17.90 -19.47 25.97
CA VAL A 37 16.68 -18.96 26.59
C VAL A 37 16.68 -17.45 26.41
N ALA A 38 15.67 -16.92 25.71
CA ALA A 38 15.25 -15.54 25.84
C ALA A 38 13.77 -15.55 26.22
N PHE A 39 13.47 -15.03 27.42
CA PHE A 39 12.14 -14.57 27.77
C PHE A 39 12.19 -13.04 27.71
N ASP A 40 11.46 -12.44 26.78
CA ASP A 40 10.54 -11.36 27.16
C ASP A 40 9.33 -11.34 26.21
N VAL A 41 8.17 -11.15 26.82
CA VAL A 41 6.84 -11.12 26.21
C VAL A 41 6.43 -9.67 26.16
N VAL A 42 6.24 -9.11 24.97
CA VAL A 42 5.11 -8.23 24.73
C VAL A 42 4.70 -8.44 23.26
N PRO A 43 3.56 -9.09 22.94
CA PRO A 43 2.80 -8.54 21.84
C PRO A 43 2.44 -7.14 22.34
N GLY A 44 3.26 -6.14 21.96
CA GLY A 44 2.74 -4.78 21.96
C GLY A 44 1.38 -4.89 21.29
N PRO A 45 0.31 -4.27 21.84
CA PRO A 45 -0.94 -4.29 21.13
C PRO A 45 -0.60 -3.89 19.70
N SER A 46 -0.91 -4.73 18.71
CA SER A 46 -1.05 -4.21 17.37
C SER A 46 -2.22 -3.25 17.50
N THR A 47 -1.91 -2.02 17.91
CA THR A 47 -2.87 -0.93 17.96
C THR A 47 -3.16 -0.69 16.51
N VAL A 48 -4.29 -1.23 16.09
CA VAL A 48 -4.87 -0.96 14.79
C VAL A 48 -4.90 0.56 14.65
N ALA A 49 -4.12 1.09 13.72
CA ALA A 49 -4.07 2.54 13.54
C ALA A 49 -5.32 2.98 12.76
N PRO A 50 -6.06 3.99 13.26
CA PRO A 50 -7.15 4.56 12.50
C PRO A 50 -6.60 5.29 11.28
N LEU A 51 -7.41 5.37 10.23
CA LEU A 51 -7.14 6.27 9.12
C LEU A 51 -7.56 7.71 9.48
N PRO A 52 -6.86 8.75 8.96
CA PRO A 52 -5.67 8.64 8.11
C PRO A 52 -4.43 8.18 8.88
N PHE A 53 -3.57 7.44 8.19
CA PHE A 53 -2.29 6.93 8.70
C PHE A 53 -1.15 7.44 7.81
N LEU A 54 -0.19 8.14 8.42
CA LEU A 54 1.00 8.65 7.76
C LEU A 54 2.25 8.03 8.41
N GLU A 55 3.18 7.59 7.59
CA GLU A 55 4.50 7.13 8.00
C GLU A 55 5.57 7.70 7.07
N THR A 56 6.38 8.62 7.61
CA THR A 56 7.53 9.19 6.91
C THR A 56 8.86 8.56 7.33
N PHE A 57 8.86 7.66 8.32
CA PHE A 57 10.02 7.04 8.96
C PHE A 57 10.97 8.01 9.67
N GLU A 58 10.55 9.25 9.86
CA GLU A 58 11.33 10.29 10.50
C GLU A 58 11.29 10.19 12.02
N VAL A 59 12.35 10.69 12.69
CA VAL A 59 12.37 10.81 14.16
C VAL A 59 11.18 11.61 14.70
N ALA A 60 10.68 12.58 13.92
CA ALA A 60 9.50 13.38 14.28
C ALA A 60 8.23 12.52 14.46
N ASP A 61 8.14 11.40 13.74
CA ASP A 61 7.03 10.44 13.80
C ASP A 61 7.27 9.34 14.85
N GLY A 62 8.34 9.46 15.64
CA GLY A 62 8.70 8.49 16.67
C GLY A 62 9.50 7.30 16.15
N VAL A 63 10.02 7.38 14.92
CA VAL A 63 10.78 6.30 14.27
C VAL A 63 12.29 6.58 14.30
N ALA A 64 13.05 5.68 14.90
CA ALA A 64 14.51 5.76 14.96
C ALA A 64 15.17 4.82 13.92
N THR A 65 16.38 5.18 13.49
CA THR A 65 17.20 4.32 12.62
C THR A 65 17.47 2.96 13.27
N GLY A 66 17.46 1.89 12.48
CA GLY A 66 17.56 0.51 12.94
C GLY A 66 16.30 -0.30 12.60
N PRO A 67 16.11 -1.49 13.22
CA PRO A 67 15.01 -2.39 12.87
C PRO A 67 13.64 -1.73 13.02
N ILE A 68 12.79 -1.78 11.99
CA ILE A 68 11.44 -1.20 12.04
C ILE A 68 10.47 -2.01 12.91
N ASN A 69 10.75 -3.31 13.13
CA ASN A 69 9.86 -4.20 13.85
C ASN A 69 9.59 -3.71 15.29
N GLY A 70 8.32 -3.45 15.60
CA GLY A 70 7.86 -2.92 16.88
C GLY A 70 7.92 -1.39 17.00
N GLN A 71 8.49 -0.67 16.02
CA GLN A 71 8.42 0.78 15.97
C GLN A 71 7.12 1.22 15.30
N ASN A 72 6.43 2.19 15.92
CA ASN A 72 5.21 2.80 15.37
C ASN A 72 4.19 1.80 14.83
N GLY A 73 3.99 0.64 15.49
CA GLY A 73 3.01 -0.37 15.10
C GLY A 73 3.42 -1.31 13.95
N TRP A 74 4.59 -1.11 13.34
CA TRP A 74 5.09 -1.97 12.27
C TRP A 74 5.51 -3.36 12.75
N ILE A 75 5.17 -4.37 11.96
CA ILE A 75 5.62 -5.75 12.12
C ILE A 75 6.48 -6.10 10.91
N SER A 76 7.62 -6.75 11.13
CA SER A 76 8.48 -7.29 10.06
C SER A 76 8.66 -8.79 10.21
N VAL A 77 8.54 -9.53 9.11
CA VAL A 77 8.72 -10.98 9.06
C VAL A 77 9.66 -11.38 7.92
N GLY A 78 10.60 -12.29 8.20
CA GLY A 78 11.54 -12.82 7.21
C GLY A 78 12.93 -12.20 7.36
N GLY A 79 13.43 -11.58 6.29
CA GLY A 79 14.74 -10.94 6.20
C GLY A 79 14.85 -9.63 7.00
N SER A 80 15.59 -8.66 6.47
CA SER A 80 15.90 -7.41 7.18
C SER A 80 15.00 -6.25 6.72
N ALA A 81 14.47 -5.50 7.68
CA ALA A 81 13.75 -4.26 7.49
C ALA A 81 14.27 -3.21 8.48
N ASP A 82 15.05 -2.24 7.99
CA ASP A 82 15.74 -1.25 8.81
C ASP A 82 15.45 0.16 8.30
N VAL A 83 15.14 1.08 9.20
CA VAL A 83 15.10 2.51 8.92
C VAL A 83 16.53 3.04 8.86
N GLN A 84 16.87 3.77 7.80
CA GLN A 84 18.22 4.26 7.53
C GLN A 84 18.21 5.64 6.86
N SER A 85 19.36 6.31 6.81
CA SER A 85 19.50 7.70 6.35
C SER A 85 20.40 7.90 5.11
N GLY A 86 20.85 6.82 4.48
CA GLY A 86 21.73 6.85 3.30
C GLY A 86 20.98 7.02 1.97
N ILE A 87 19.82 6.40 1.81
CA ILE A 87 18.97 6.51 0.61
C ILE A 87 17.56 6.87 1.05
N VAL A 88 17.14 8.10 0.82
CA VAL A 88 15.86 8.65 1.29
C VAL A 88 15.14 9.34 0.15
N GLN A 89 13.81 9.44 0.21
CA GLN A 89 13.04 10.20 -0.77
C GLN A 89 12.88 11.65 -0.30
N THR A 90 12.45 11.83 0.94
CA THR A 90 12.30 13.15 1.58
C THR A 90 13.01 13.15 2.94
N ASN A 91 13.32 14.34 3.46
CA ASN A 91 13.89 14.53 4.80
C ASN A 91 15.17 13.72 5.08
N SER A 92 15.14 12.76 6.00
CA SER A 92 16.36 12.21 6.61
C SER A 92 16.38 10.69 6.77
N GLN A 93 15.24 10.01 6.67
CA GLN A 93 15.12 8.57 6.87
C GLN A 93 14.20 7.92 5.84
N ALA A 94 14.46 6.66 5.54
CA ALA A 94 13.55 5.80 4.78
C ALA A 94 13.74 4.34 5.19
N LEU A 95 12.70 3.54 4.98
CA LEU A 95 12.74 2.11 5.26
C LEU A 95 13.52 1.38 4.16
N GLN A 96 14.55 0.62 4.54
CA GLN A 96 15.24 -0.32 3.67
C GLN A 96 14.76 -1.75 3.95
N MET A 97 14.41 -2.49 2.90
CA MET A 97 13.86 -3.84 2.96
C MET A 97 14.65 -4.81 2.08
N GLN A 98 14.91 -6.01 2.59
CA GLN A 98 15.56 -7.08 1.83
C GLN A 98 15.04 -8.45 2.29
N ASN A 99 14.51 -9.25 1.36
CA ASN A 99 13.92 -10.58 1.63
C ASN A 99 12.93 -10.59 2.82
N THR A 100 12.16 -9.53 3.01
CA THR A 100 11.28 -9.29 4.17
C THR A 100 9.89 -8.86 3.74
N GLN A 101 8.93 -9.01 4.63
CA GLN A 101 7.63 -8.36 4.56
C GLN A 101 7.45 -7.47 5.79
N VAL A 102 7.03 -6.24 5.58
CA VAL A 102 6.58 -5.35 6.66
C VAL A 102 5.08 -5.15 6.54
N SER A 103 4.39 -5.06 7.67
CA SER A 103 2.95 -4.86 7.72
C SER A 103 2.54 -3.94 8.86
N HIS A 104 1.41 -3.29 8.67
CA HIS A 104 0.74 -2.47 9.68
C HIS A 104 -0.76 -2.79 9.69
N ASP A 105 -1.32 -2.99 10.88
CA ASP A 105 -2.75 -3.18 11.06
C ASP A 105 -3.45 -1.81 11.03
N LEU A 106 -4.53 -1.71 10.26
CA LEU A 106 -5.24 -0.45 9.98
C LEU A 106 -6.74 -0.64 10.20
N SER A 107 -7.44 0.43 10.56
CA SER A 107 -8.91 0.45 10.60
C SER A 107 -9.43 1.63 9.81
N SER A 108 -10.35 1.37 8.88
CA SER A 108 -11.13 2.38 8.16
C SER A 108 -12.57 2.38 8.66
N GLU A 109 -13.18 3.56 8.69
CA GLU A 109 -14.64 3.69 8.84
C GLU A 109 -15.31 3.89 7.47
N GLY A 110 -14.57 4.41 6.49
CA GLY A 110 -15.01 4.56 5.11
C GLY A 110 -15.01 3.27 4.29
N SER A 111 -15.75 3.31 3.17
CA SER A 111 -15.80 2.28 2.13
C SER A 111 -14.85 2.55 0.96
N SER A 112 -14.08 3.65 1.01
CA SER A 112 -13.01 3.94 0.06
C SER A 112 -11.67 3.96 0.77
N MET A 113 -10.60 3.70 0.02
CA MET A 113 -9.22 3.77 0.51
C MET A 113 -8.32 4.40 -0.54
N TRP A 114 -7.50 5.34 -0.11
CA TRP A 114 -6.40 5.92 -0.86
C TRP A 114 -5.11 5.50 -0.19
N LEU A 115 -4.17 4.95 -0.97
CA LEU A 115 -2.81 4.65 -0.52
C LEU A 115 -1.82 5.31 -1.46
N HIS A 116 -0.97 6.15 -0.89
CA HIS A 116 0.19 6.74 -1.54
C HIS A 116 1.47 6.24 -0.89
N PHE A 117 2.47 5.89 -1.68
CA PHE A 117 3.82 5.66 -1.16
C PHE A 117 4.89 5.83 -2.23
N GLN A 118 6.12 6.06 -1.77
CA GLN A 118 7.31 6.12 -2.60
C GLN A 118 8.10 4.83 -2.46
N ALA A 119 8.58 4.28 -3.57
CA ALA A 119 9.46 3.12 -3.56
C ALA A 119 10.63 3.26 -4.52
N ARG A 120 11.77 2.67 -4.15
CA ARG A 120 12.97 2.60 -4.97
C ARG A 120 13.52 1.18 -4.97
N CYS A 121 13.40 0.51 -6.10
CA CYS A 121 14.02 -0.80 -6.33
C CYS A 121 15.48 -0.60 -6.77
N THR A 122 16.47 -1.23 -6.12
CA THR A 122 17.88 -1.11 -6.56
C THR A 122 18.31 -2.13 -7.61
N GLY A 123 17.54 -3.21 -7.76
CA GLY A 123 17.84 -4.30 -8.67
C GLY A 123 16.59 -5.04 -9.12
N ILE A 124 16.82 -6.07 -9.93
CA ILE A 124 15.77 -6.91 -10.50
C ILE A 124 15.20 -7.82 -9.39
N PRO A 125 13.87 -7.96 -9.27
CA PRO A 125 13.25 -8.95 -8.40
C PRO A 125 13.75 -10.39 -8.67
N ASP A 126 13.92 -11.18 -7.61
CA ASP A 126 14.49 -12.54 -7.74
C ASP A 126 13.40 -13.58 -8.01
N SER A 127 12.16 -13.31 -7.63
CA SER A 127 11.02 -14.22 -7.75
C SER A 127 9.68 -13.48 -7.80
N THR A 128 8.63 -14.20 -8.17
CA THR A 128 7.23 -13.76 -8.11
C THR A 128 6.67 -14.02 -6.70
N PRO A 129 5.96 -13.06 -6.09
CA PRO A 129 5.37 -13.26 -4.77
C PRO A 129 4.20 -14.24 -4.81
N THR A 130 4.00 -14.95 -3.70
CA THR A 130 2.74 -15.65 -3.42
C THR A 130 1.77 -14.68 -2.78
N ILE A 131 0.55 -14.57 -3.34
CA ILE A 131 -0.49 -13.69 -2.82
C ILE A 131 -1.33 -14.44 -1.78
N PRO A 132 -1.47 -13.93 -0.54
CA PRO A 132 -2.36 -14.49 0.46
C PRO A 132 -3.83 -14.55 0.01
N ALA A 133 -4.58 -15.55 0.47
CA ALA A 133 -5.97 -15.73 0.06
C ALA A 133 -6.91 -14.61 0.57
N ASN A 134 -6.54 -13.93 1.66
CA ASN A 134 -7.30 -12.83 2.27
C ASN A 134 -6.95 -11.44 1.68
N THR A 135 -6.12 -11.38 0.65
CA THR A 135 -5.78 -10.12 -0.02
C THR A 135 -7.00 -9.54 -0.74
N THR A 136 -7.25 -8.24 -0.56
CA THR A 136 -8.28 -7.47 -1.26
C THR A 136 -7.77 -7.01 -2.62
N LEU A 137 -6.55 -6.48 -2.68
CA LEU A 137 -5.89 -6.10 -3.92
C LEU A 137 -4.38 -6.29 -3.80
N SER A 138 -3.72 -6.51 -4.94
CA SER A 138 -2.28 -6.60 -4.99
C SER A 138 -1.72 -6.23 -6.35
N PHE A 139 -0.53 -5.64 -6.32
CA PHE A 139 0.37 -5.57 -7.46
C PHE A 139 1.80 -5.84 -7.01
N PHE A 140 2.65 -6.16 -7.99
CA PHE A 140 4.08 -6.32 -7.77
C PHE A 140 4.88 -6.01 -9.04
N VAL A 141 6.19 -5.86 -8.86
CA VAL A 141 7.16 -5.75 -9.96
C VAL A 141 7.76 -7.13 -10.25
N ASN A 142 7.65 -7.61 -11.49
CA ASN A 142 8.17 -8.93 -11.87
C ASN A 142 9.67 -8.91 -12.21
N THR A 143 10.22 -10.08 -12.59
CA THR A 143 11.63 -10.26 -12.95
C THR A 143 12.04 -9.56 -14.26
N ASN A 144 11.09 -9.08 -15.05
CA ASN A 144 11.31 -8.25 -16.25
C ASN A 144 11.16 -6.75 -15.95
N LEU A 145 11.01 -6.37 -14.68
CA LEU A 145 10.71 -5.01 -14.22
C LEU A 145 9.35 -4.48 -14.68
N ASN A 146 8.44 -5.34 -15.15
CA ASN A 146 7.09 -4.94 -15.50
C ASN A 146 6.19 -4.93 -14.25
N LEU A 147 5.26 -4.00 -14.19
CA LEU A 147 4.16 -4.06 -13.22
C LEU A 147 3.23 -5.24 -13.54
N VAL A 148 2.83 -5.95 -12.51
CA VAL A 148 1.79 -6.98 -12.56
C VAL A 148 0.73 -6.64 -11.54
N VAL A 149 -0.50 -6.49 -11.99
CA VAL A 149 -1.68 -6.23 -11.16
C VAL A 149 -2.57 -7.45 -11.11
N TYR A 150 -3.37 -7.59 -10.06
CA TYR A 150 -4.40 -8.63 -9.99
C TYR A 150 -5.78 -8.07 -10.37
N SER A 151 -6.42 -8.74 -11.33
CA SER A 151 -7.83 -8.55 -11.68
C SER A 151 -8.59 -9.78 -11.23
N ASN A 152 -9.36 -9.68 -10.14
CA ASN A 152 -9.72 -10.83 -9.32
C ASN A 152 -8.45 -11.62 -8.92
N THR A 153 -8.43 -12.93 -9.13
CA THR A 153 -7.27 -13.81 -8.84
C THR A 153 -6.35 -14.00 -10.05
N ILE A 154 -6.57 -13.28 -11.14
CA ILE A 154 -5.80 -13.41 -12.38
C ILE A 154 -4.71 -12.32 -12.42
N PRO A 155 -3.42 -12.68 -12.47
CA PRO A 155 -2.34 -11.71 -12.66
C PRO A 155 -2.35 -11.19 -14.11
N VAL A 156 -2.24 -9.88 -14.26
CA VAL A 156 -2.18 -9.16 -15.53
C VAL A 156 -0.87 -8.38 -15.57
N GLU A 157 0.03 -8.75 -16.49
CA GLU A 157 1.27 -8.02 -16.72
C GLU A 157 1.00 -6.78 -17.58
N LEU A 158 1.38 -5.62 -17.08
CA LEU A 158 1.28 -4.34 -17.76
C LEU A 158 2.54 -4.11 -18.59
N SER A 159 2.41 -3.43 -19.73
CA SER A 159 3.56 -2.99 -20.54
C SER A 159 4.21 -1.71 -19.96
N VAL A 160 4.32 -1.65 -18.63
CA VAL A 160 4.83 -0.52 -17.86
C VAL A 160 6.04 -1.00 -17.07
N GLN A 161 7.21 -0.41 -17.36
CA GLN A 161 8.46 -0.75 -16.70
C GLN A 161 8.74 0.15 -15.50
N VAL A 162 9.17 -0.48 -14.41
CA VAL A 162 9.60 0.16 -13.17
C VAL A 162 11.12 0.37 -13.22
N PRO A 163 11.62 1.61 -13.28
CA PRO A 163 13.06 1.86 -13.30
C PRO A 163 13.73 1.43 -12.00
N THR A 164 14.93 0.86 -12.10
CA THR A 164 15.79 0.63 -10.93
C THR A 164 16.54 1.91 -10.57
N ASN A 165 16.84 2.10 -9.28
CA ASN A 165 17.61 3.22 -8.75
C ASN A 165 16.95 4.59 -8.98
N ALA A 166 15.64 4.61 -9.14
CA ALA A 166 14.80 5.80 -9.12
C ALA A 166 13.73 5.64 -8.05
N TRP A 167 13.36 6.76 -7.41
CA TRP A 167 12.15 6.83 -6.59
C TRP A 167 10.95 6.91 -7.52
N ILE A 168 9.93 6.12 -7.22
CA ILE A 168 8.71 5.99 -7.99
C ILE A 168 7.56 6.13 -7.02
N ARG A 169 6.60 6.96 -7.43
CA ARG A 169 5.35 7.17 -6.72
C ARG A 169 4.34 6.12 -7.17
N PHE A 170 3.69 5.48 -6.20
CA PHE A 170 2.51 4.65 -6.44
C PHE A 170 1.31 5.25 -5.72
N ASP A 171 0.18 5.29 -6.41
CA ASP A 171 -1.09 5.69 -5.85
C ASP A 171 -2.12 4.60 -6.14
N ILE A 172 -2.89 4.25 -5.12
CA ILE A 172 -3.94 3.25 -5.20
C ILE A 172 -5.23 3.89 -4.71
N TYR A 173 -6.27 3.73 -5.51
CA TYR A 173 -7.64 3.99 -5.08
C TYR A 173 -8.38 2.65 -5.03
N CYS A 174 -9.13 2.41 -3.96
CA CYS A 174 -9.96 1.23 -3.80
C CYS A 174 -11.35 1.66 -3.33
N ASP A 175 -12.37 1.18 -4.03
CA ASP A 175 -13.78 1.32 -3.65
C ASP A 175 -14.32 -0.05 -3.24
N TYR A 176 -14.58 -0.21 -1.95
CA TYR A 176 -15.08 -1.46 -1.39
C TYR A 176 -16.58 -1.68 -1.60
N ASP A 177 -17.35 -0.62 -1.86
CA ASP A 177 -18.78 -0.74 -2.14
C ASP A 177 -19.00 -1.20 -3.59
N ASP A 178 -18.25 -0.61 -4.52
CA ASP A 178 -18.32 -0.95 -5.95
C ASP A 178 -17.36 -2.09 -6.37
N LEU A 179 -16.52 -2.56 -5.44
CA LEU A 179 -15.60 -3.68 -5.62
C LEU A 179 -14.59 -3.50 -6.77
N TYR A 180 -14.00 -2.32 -6.90
CA TYR A 180 -12.90 -2.07 -7.84
C TYR A 180 -11.76 -1.29 -7.22
N TRP A 181 -10.62 -1.29 -7.92
CA TRP A 181 -9.45 -0.51 -7.57
C TRP A 181 -8.66 -0.07 -8.81
N ASP A 182 -7.90 0.99 -8.61
CA ASP A 182 -7.05 1.62 -9.63
C ASP A 182 -5.60 1.70 -9.12
N LEU A 183 -4.65 1.71 -10.05
CA LEU A 183 -3.23 1.89 -9.79
C LEU A 183 -2.67 2.99 -10.70
N SER A 184 -2.02 3.98 -10.09
CA SER A 184 -1.19 4.97 -10.79
C SER A 184 0.28 4.79 -10.44
N MET A 185 1.14 5.12 -11.41
CA MET A 185 2.60 5.15 -11.25
C MET A 185 3.11 6.50 -11.78
N ASP A 186 3.82 7.25 -10.94
CA ASP A 186 4.30 8.61 -11.22
C ASP A 186 3.18 9.51 -11.81
N GLY A 187 2.00 9.38 -11.22
CA GLY A 187 0.79 10.11 -11.59
C GLY A 187 -0.02 9.57 -12.74
N THR A 188 0.61 8.82 -13.65
CA THR A 188 -0.14 8.21 -14.75
C THR A 188 -0.93 7.00 -14.25
N ASN A 189 -2.23 6.94 -14.51
CA ASN A 189 -3.03 5.73 -14.28
C ASN A 189 -2.54 4.60 -15.21
N VAL A 190 -2.06 3.52 -14.63
CA VAL A 190 -1.50 2.37 -15.34
C VAL A 190 -2.45 1.18 -15.37
N ALA A 191 -3.44 1.14 -14.47
CA ALA A 191 -4.56 0.23 -14.52
C ALA A 191 -5.76 0.80 -13.77
N ALA A 192 -6.97 0.68 -14.35
CA ALA A 192 -8.20 1.21 -13.76
C ALA A 192 -9.35 0.20 -13.84
N GLY A 193 -10.32 0.35 -12.94
CA GLY A 193 -11.54 -0.46 -12.87
C GLY A 193 -11.25 -1.94 -12.65
N LEU A 194 -10.17 -2.27 -11.94
CA LEU A 194 -9.82 -3.66 -11.68
C LEU A 194 -10.74 -4.22 -10.60
N PRO A 195 -11.42 -5.36 -10.81
CA PRO A 195 -12.17 -6.00 -9.74
C PRO A 195 -11.23 -6.48 -8.62
N LEU A 196 -11.70 -6.36 -7.37
CA LEU A 196 -10.95 -6.80 -6.18
C LEU A 196 -10.61 -8.30 -6.24
N TYR A 197 -9.47 -8.66 -5.66
CA TYR A 197 -8.99 -10.05 -5.53
C TYR A 197 -9.91 -10.91 -4.66
N SER A 198 -10.53 -10.31 -3.65
CA SER A 198 -11.49 -10.96 -2.75
C SER A 198 -12.72 -10.08 -2.53
N THR A 199 -13.73 -10.62 -1.85
CA THR A 199 -14.97 -9.91 -1.52
C THR A 199 -14.91 -9.19 -0.18
N ASN A 200 -13.70 -8.92 0.33
CA ASN A 200 -13.56 -8.11 1.54
C ASN A 200 -14.07 -6.70 1.25
N SER A 201 -14.75 -6.08 2.21
CA SER A 201 -15.40 -4.79 2.05
C SER A 201 -14.81 -3.67 2.91
N GLN A 202 -13.68 -3.90 3.57
CA GLN A 202 -12.98 -2.92 4.41
C GLN A 202 -11.47 -3.19 4.42
N LEU A 203 -10.67 -2.17 4.74
CA LEU A 203 -9.24 -2.31 4.99
C LEU A 203 -9.01 -2.79 6.43
N ALA A 204 -8.16 -3.81 6.60
CA ALA A 204 -7.73 -4.28 7.93
C ALA A 204 -6.21 -4.24 8.11
N SER A 205 -5.45 -4.34 7.02
CA SER A 205 -4.00 -4.18 7.06
C SER A 205 -3.43 -3.85 5.69
N MET A 206 -2.24 -3.25 5.75
CA MET A 206 -1.35 -3.09 4.61
C MET A 206 -0.06 -3.86 4.87
N ALA A 207 0.45 -4.51 3.83
CA ALA A 207 1.78 -5.10 3.84
C ALA A 207 2.55 -4.72 2.58
N ILE A 208 3.85 -4.50 2.76
CA ILE A 208 4.81 -4.29 1.69
C ILE A 208 5.84 -5.41 1.81
N GLY A 209 6.16 -6.07 0.70
CA GLY A 209 7.09 -7.19 0.65
C GLY A 209 8.21 -7.00 -0.35
N SER A 210 9.41 -7.46 0.00
CA SER A 210 10.52 -7.66 -0.92
C SER A 210 11.04 -9.08 -0.82
N GLY A 211 10.90 -9.86 -1.89
CA GLY A 211 11.54 -11.16 -2.08
C GLY A 211 12.81 -11.08 -2.94
N SER A 212 13.49 -9.92 -2.95
CA SER A 212 14.75 -9.75 -3.66
C SER A 212 15.92 -9.65 -2.70
N SER A 213 17.04 -10.23 -3.12
CA SER A 213 18.36 -10.02 -2.56
C SER A 213 18.90 -8.61 -2.80
N SER A 214 18.32 -7.81 -3.72
CA SER A 214 18.62 -6.39 -3.82
C SER A 214 17.71 -5.59 -2.88
N PRO A 215 18.24 -4.59 -2.15
CA PRO A 215 17.43 -3.79 -1.25
C PRO A 215 16.38 -2.98 -2.02
N VAL A 216 15.24 -2.80 -1.37
CA VAL A 216 14.14 -1.95 -1.77
C VAL A 216 13.97 -0.89 -0.71
N TYR A 217 13.77 0.35 -1.11
CA TYR A 217 13.51 1.45 -0.18
C TYR A 217 12.06 1.88 -0.29
N VAL A 218 11.44 2.22 0.83
CA VAL A 218 10.07 2.72 0.95
C VAL A 218 10.07 3.97 1.81
N ASP A 219 9.27 4.96 1.43
CA ASP A 219 9.16 6.25 2.10
C ASP A 219 7.75 6.83 1.84
N GLN A 220 7.35 7.84 2.63
CA GLN A 220 6.12 8.63 2.47
C GLN A 220 4.85 7.79 2.31
N ILE A 221 4.61 6.86 3.23
CA ILE A 221 3.39 6.06 3.20
C ILE A 221 2.26 6.90 3.77
N ASP A 222 1.20 7.09 3.00
CA ASP A 222 -0.03 7.77 3.41
C ASP A 222 -1.24 6.90 3.03
N VAL A 223 -2.07 6.58 4.01
CA VAL A 223 -3.29 5.81 3.85
C VAL A 223 -4.46 6.62 4.41
N ALA A 224 -5.53 6.78 3.65
CA ALA A 224 -6.73 7.48 4.09
C ALA A 224 -8.01 6.78 3.62
N ASP A 225 -9.10 6.93 4.37
CA ASP A 225 -10.47 6.52 3.98
C ASP A 225 -11.36 7.71 3.60
N THR A 226 -10.75 8.89 3.53
CA THR A 226 -11.32 10.09 2.93
C THR A 226 -10.41 10.54 1.81
N GLU A 227 -11.03 11.19 0.83
CA GLU A 227 -10.37 11.70 -0.36
C GLU A 227 -9.28 12.71 0.03
N GLN A 228 -8.03 12.36 -0.24
CA GLN A 228 -6.87 13.23 -0.03
C GLN A 228 -7.05 14.48 -0.90
N THR A 229 -6.96 15.68 -0.32
CA THR A 229 -7.10 16.92 -1.10
C THR A 229 -5.90 17.12 -2.03
N ALA A 230 -6.13 17.79 -3.16
CA ALA A 230 -5.25 17.93 -4.34
C ALA A 230 -3.77 18.28 -4.09
N SER A 231 -3.40 18.86 -2.95
CA SER A 231 -2.01 19.21 -2.66
C SER A 231 -1.07 17.99 -2.52
N GLY A 232 -1.60 16.77 -2.46
CA GLY A 232 -0.81 15.55 -2.31
C GLY A 232 -0.96 14.53 -3.45
N LEU A 233 -1.96 14.65 -4.32
CA LEU A 233 -2.29 13.64 -5.35
C LEU A 233 -1.69 14.00 -6.71
N PRO A 234 -1.52 13.03 -7.63
CA PRO A 234 -1.14 13.36 -8.99
C PRO A 234 -2.25 14.14 -9.67
N ASP A 235 -1.83 15.21 -10.33
CA ASP A 235 -2.66 16.19 -11.03
C ASP A 235 -1.81 16.60 -12.24
N SER A 236 -2.07 15.92 -13.36
CA SER A 236 -1.26 15.90 -14.58
C SER A 236 -1.34 17.20 -15.36
N ASP A 237 -2.44 17.94 -15.23
CA ASP A 237 -2.62 19.27 -15.85
C ASP A 237 -2.63 20.43 -14.84
N ASN A 238 -2.37 20.14 -13.57
CA ASN A 238 -2.19 21.10 -12.48
C ASN A 238 -3.42 21.99 -12.26
N ASP A 239 -4.61 21.41 -12.37
CA ASP A 239 -5.88 22.13 -12.21
C ASP A 239 -6.50 22.00 -10.80
N GLU A 240 -5.78 21.37 -9.87
CA GLU A 240 -6.22 21.07 -8.50
C GLU A 240 -7.30 19.97 -8.43
N ILE A 241 -7.52 19.22 -9.51
CA ILE A 241 -8.27 17.96 -9.51
C ILE A 241 -7.30 16.79 -9.68
N PRO A 242 -7.39 15.75 -8.86
CA PRO A 242 -6.55 14.57 -9.03
C PRO A 242 -6.87 13.76 -10.28
N ASP A 243 -5.83 13.24 -10.94
CA ASP A 243 -5.88 12.40 -12.14
C ASP A 243 -6.88 11.24 -12.02
N TRP A 244 -6.94 10.60 -10.83
CA TRP A 244 -7.82 9.47 -10.61
C TRP A 244 -9.30 9.88 -10.62
N TRP A 245 -9.62 11.08 -10.13
CA TRP A 245 -11.00 11.57 -10.08
C TRP A 245 -11.48 11.89 -11.50
N GLU A 246 -10.62 12.53 -12.28
CA GLU A 246 -10.88 12.76 -13.71
C GLU A 246 -11.04 11.45 -14.48
N GLN A 247 -10.17 10.48 -14.21
CA GLN A 247 -10.23 9.16 -14.84
C GLN A 247 -11.51 8.42 -14.48
N LYS A 248 -11.96 8.47 -13.22
CA LYS A 248 -13.17 7.82 -12.72
C LYS A 248 -14.43 8.35 -13.41
N TYR A 249 -14.56 9.68 -13.53
CA TYR A 249 -15.80 10.30 -13.99
C TYR A 249 -15.80 10.70 -15.47
N PHE A 250 -14.63 10.93 -16.07
CA PHE A 250 -14.49 11.46 -17.43
C PHE A 250 -13.60 10.60 -18.34
N GLY A 251 -13.03 9.52 -17.82
CA GLY A 251 -12.32 8.53 -18.62
C GLY A 251 -10.95 8.99 -19.14
N GLY A 252 -10.35 10.01 -18.52
CA GLY A 252 -8.99 10.48 -18.82
C GLY A 252 -8.49 11.47 -17.78
N VAL A 253 -7.19 11.50 -17.57
CA VAL A 253 -6.45 12.26 -16.53
C VAL A 253 -6.18 13.74 -16.88
N THR A 254 -6.92 14.28 -17.86
CA THR A 254 -6.90 15.71 -18.29
C THR A 254 -8.24 16.04 -18.98
N ASN A 255 -9.26 15.22 -18.73
CA ASN A 255 -10.52 15.28 -19.47
C ASN A 255 -11.52 16.22 -18.82
N VAL A 256 -11.21 16.71 -17.62
CA VAL A 256 -11.99 17.72 -16.94
C VAL A 256 -11.22 19.03 -16.93
N VAL A 257 -11.94 20.12 -16.70
CA VAL A 257 -11.33 21.41 -16.39
C VAL A 257 -11.92 21.86 -15.07
N ALA A 258 -11.08 22.08 -14.07
CA ALA A 258 -11.48 22.45 -12.72
C ALA A 258 -12.53 23.56 -12.61
N GLY A 259 -12.42 24.57 -13.48
CA GLY A 259 -13.34 25.71 -13.52
C GLY A 259 -14.63 25.48 -14.31
N ASP A 260 -14.76 24.37 -15.05
CA ASP A 260 -15.95 24.10 -15.84
C ASP A 260 -17.13 23.67 -14.96
N PRO A 261 -18.37 24.02 -15.34
CA PRO A 261 -19.56 23.60 -14.61
C PRO A 261 -19.67 22.08 -14.55
N SER A 262 -19.97 21.56 -13.36
CA SER A 262 -20.29 20.16 -13.13
C SER A 262 -21.73 19.81 -13.53
N GLY A 263 -22.13 18.56 -13.32
CA GLY A 263 -23.53 18.14 -13.38
C GLY A 263 -24.40 18.70 -12.24
N ASN A 264 -23.81 19.38 -11.25
CA ASN A 264 -24.51 20.03 -10.14
C ASN A 264 -24.70 21.52 -10.42
N ASP A 265 -25.89 22.04 -10.13
CA ASP A 265 -26.21 23.44 -10.42
C ASP A 265 -25.34 24.37 -9.56
N GLY A 266 -24.66 25.30 -10.24
CA GLY A 266 -23.82 26.31 -9.58
C GLY A 266 -22.45 25.85 -9.08
N LEU A 267 -22.06 24.58 -9.25
CA LEU A 267 -20.75 24.07 -8.83
C LEU A 267 -19.84 23.76 -10.02
N SER A 268 -18.57 24.13 -9.93
CA SER A 268 -17.53 23.65 -10.84
C SER A 268 -17.14 22.20 -10.55
N TYR A 269 -16.40 21.57 -11.45
CA TYR A 269 -15.82 20.25 -11.19
C TYR A 269 -14.88 20.25 -9.98
N LEU A 270 -14.08 21.30 -9.80
CA LEU A 270 -13.22 21.45 -8.63
C LEU A 270 -14.05 21.58 -7.34
N GLU A 271 -15.09 22.42 -7.35
CA GLU A 271 -15.98 22.56 -6.18
C GLU A 271 -16.72 21.25 -5.87
N THR A 272 -17.10 20.50 -6.90
CA THR A 272 -17.74 19.19 -6.77
C THR A 272 -16.79 18.14 -6.21
N TYR A 273 -15.55 18.12 -6.67
CA TYR A 273 -14.46 17.33 -6.11
C TYR A 273 -14.22 17.69 -4.63
N ILE A 274 -14.03 18.97 -4.30
CA ILE A 274 -13.78 19.46 -2.93
C ILE A 274 -14.92 19.09 -1.97
N THR A 275 -16.16 19.08 -2.46
CA THR A 275 -17.36 18.77 -1.65
C THR A 275 -17.70 17.28 -1.62
N GLY A 276 -16.98 16.43 -2.35
CA GLY A 276 -17.21 14.98 -2.40
C GLY A 276 -18.53 14.59 -3.06
N ILE A 277 -19.09 15.46 -3.91
CA ILE A 277 -20.35 15.19 -4.61
C ILE A 277 -20.02 14.52 -5.96
N SER A 278 -20.93 13.68 -6.48
CA SER A 278 -20.76 13.10 -7.81
C SER A 278 -20.81 14.21 -8.87
N PRO A 279 -19.81 14.32 -9.77
CA PRO A 279 -19.81 15.33 -10.83
C PRO A 279 -20.72 15.00 -12.01
N THR A 280 -21.19 13.76 -12.10
CA THR A 280 -22.02 13.25 -13.21
C THR A 280 -23.47 12.97 -12.80
N MET A 281 -23.80 13.03 -11.50
CA MET A 281 -25.17 12.88 -11.01
C MET A 281 -25.60 14.14 -10.28
N PHE A 282 -26.67 14.77 -10.78
CA PHE A 282 -27.29 15.93 -10.16
C PHE A 282 -27.88 15.57 -8.79
N ASP A 283 -27.41 16.21 -7.72
CA ASP A 283 -28.03 16.16 -6.39
C ASP A 283 -29.01 17.34 -6.19
N PRO A 284 -30.33 17.09 -6.07
CA PRO A 284 -31.32 18.16 -5.89
C PRO A 284 -31.29 18.84 -4.51
N PHE A 285 -30.45 18.40 -3.57
CA PHE A 285 -30.39 18.95 -2.20
C PHE A 285 -29.18 19.84 -1.95
N VAL A 286 -28.33 20.06 -2.95
CA VAL A 286 -27.18 20.95 -2.89
C VAL A 286 -27.58 22.28 -3.55
N VAL A 287 -27.58 23.35 -2.77
CA VAL A 287 -27.98 24.72 -3.14
C VAL A 287 -26.95 25.73 -2.70
#